data_AF-A0A2N2H4J0-F1
#
_entry.id   AF-A0A2N2H4J0-F1
#
_cell.length_a   1.000
_cell.length_b   1.000
_cell.length_c   1.000
_cell.angle_alpha   90.00
_cell.angle_beta   90.00
_cell.angle_gamma   90.00
#
_symmetry.space_group_name_H-M   'P 1'
#
loop_
_entity.id
_entity.type
_entity.pdbx_description
1 polymer ?
#
loop_
_entity_poly.entity_id
_entity_poly.type
_entity_poly.pdbx_seq_one_letter_code
_entity_poly.pdbx_strand_id
1 'polypeptide(L)'
;MKNSLFLSVFSLLFLINGSCDDSGGKATLTCGNGRVDQGEACDGTELGAATCESLGYRQGQLSCTATCEFDLSDCASWGRCGDGILQDAVEQCDRFQLGFATCRSLGYHDGELACDEECNYDTSGCEDSGTCGDGILQSEFEACDTTVPGTFTCESAGRWSGNPSCTDACEIDFSTCSGFCGDGELNAGFEDCDPLVPVATTCAELGTWHGEVSCTSGCGFDTTACRGIGAIALGANSVYLIDSAGTAFGWGGSDGGVGQPVQQHYATPMPITIWPGLTFIDIATMDMHSCALDGNRNAWCWGTNASGQLGNGTTTLSYEPVAVWMPNSVYFTSITVGYDHSCGLAMDGSAFCWGAGSSGQLGTGGTGSSSQPNIVSMPSGGVKFNKLATGFQYNCAIGTDEQVYCWGRNDSGQLGLGNTTNRTTPMPVVLPGVSFTDVACGSASTCAVSTTGAVYCWGRNDAYQLGLGDNTVRLLPALRTEPAGIAMSMVAVGAGHGCSVSTTGRIWCWGFNNSGQVGDGTTSTVTTPLEISMPGNRLVQGLAAGTYATCVRLEPGQLACWGANGQGQFGTTDLKVLSPVLVAGP
;
A
#
# COMPACT_ATOMS: atom_id res chain seq x y z
N MET A 1 -56.26 -18.97 41.48
CA MET A 1 -56.56 -17.66 40.84
C MET A 1 -55.94 -17.70 39.46
N LYS A 2 -56.60 -17.57 38.33
CA LYS A 2 -57.99 -17.38 37.87
C LYS A 2 -57.98 -18.01 36.46
N ASN A 3 -58.88 -18.95 36.17
CA ASN A 3 -60.04 -18.79 35.24
C ASN A 3 -59.63 -18.65 33.76
N SER A 4 -60.25 -19.29 32.76
CA SER A 4 -61.46 -20.13 32.69
C SER A 4 -61.68 -20.63 31.25
N LEU A 5 -62.23 -21.86 31.14
CA LEU A 5 -63.36 -22.35 30.31
C LEU A 5 -63.47 -21.94 28.81
N PHE A 6 -63.93 -22.79 27.87
CA PHE A 6 -65.29 -23.34 27.69
C PHE A 6 -65.25 -24.46 26.61
N LEU A 7 -65.77 -25.68 26.85
CA LEU A 7 -67.09 -26.26 26.39
C LEU A 7 -67.16 -26.54 24.87
N SER A 8 -67.54 -27.72 24.37
CA SER A 8 -68.85 -28.42 24.48
C SER A 8 -68.68 -29.84 23.87
N VAL A 9 -68.90 -30.99 24.52
CA VAL A 9 -70.16 -31.68 24.90
C VAL A 9 -71.08 -32.05 23.73
N PHE A 10 -71.27 -33.36 23.48
CA PHE A 10 -72.55 -34.14 23.41
C PHE A 10 -72.17 -35.63 23.12
N SER A 11 -72.27 -36.61 24.04
CA SER A 11 -73.48 -37.36 24.50
C SER A 11 -74.24 -38.05 23.35
N LEU A 12 -74.74 -39.30 23.36
CA LEU A 12 -75.07 -40.36 24.32
C LEU A 12 -75.39 -41.61 23.42
N LEU A 13 -74.94 -42.85 23.65
CA LEU A 13 -75.48 -43.91 24.53
C LEU A 13 -76.94 -44.37 24.30
N PHE A 14 -77.11 -45.71 24.33
CA PHE A 14 -78.30 -46.59 24.38
C PHE A 14 -78.94 -47.03 23.04
N LEU A 15 -79.00 -48.32 22.65
CA LEU A 15 -79.59 -49.56 23.21
C LEU A 15 -81.11 -49.74 22.97
N ILE A 16 -81.43 -50.83 22.23
CA ILE A 16 -82.53 -51.81 22.39
C ILE A 16 -83.87 -51.64 21.62
N ASN A 17 -84.17 -52.70 20.84
CA ASN A 17 -85.43 -53.34 20.39
C ASN A 17 -86.58 -52.58 19.71
N GLY A 18 -87.06 -53.17 18.60
CA GLY A 18 -88.48 -53.58 18.49
C GLY A 18 -89.27 -53.14 17.25
N SER A 19 -89.34 -54.03 16.25
CA SER A 19 -90.48 -54.46 15.39
C SER A 19 -91.55 -53.48 14.86
N CYS A 20 -91.80 -53.54 13.54
CA CYS A 20 -93.09 -53.87 12.84
C CYS A 20 -92.90 -53.54 11.34
N ASP A 21 -92.71 -54.54 10.46
CA ASP A 21 -93.71 -55.18 9.57
C ASP A 21 -94.37 -54.23 8.54
N ASP A 22 -94.00 -54.35 7.26
CA ASP A 22 -95.02 -54.41 6.21
C ASP A 22 -94.56 -55.16 4.94
N SER A 23 -95.38 -56.14 4.63
CA SER A 23 -95.41 -57.09 3.52
C SER A 23 -95.14 -56.56 2.10
N GLY A 24 -94.33 -57.32 1.34
CA GLY A 24 -94.17 -57.13 -0.11
C GLY A 24 -93.24 -58.16 -0.73
N GLY A 25 -93.72 -59.40 -0.87
CA GLY A 25 -92.91 -60.54 -1.31
C GLY A 25 -92.12 -60.30 -2.60
N LYS A 26 -90.87 -60.75 -2.64
CA LYS A 26 -90.07 -60.87 -3.87
C LYS A 26 -88.97 -61.91 -3.70
N ALA A 27 -88.97 -62.82 -4.67
CA ALA A 27 -87.97 -63.83 -5.04
C ALA A 27 -87.13 -64.43 -3.90
N THR A 28 -87.42 -65.67 -3.54
CA THR A 28 -86.35 -66.58 -3.12
C THR A 28 -85.21 -66.46 -4.14
N LEU A 29 -84.03 -65.99 -3.70
CA LEU A 29 -82.79 -66.05 -4.46
C LEU A 29 -82.61 -67.49 -4.92
N THR A 30 -82.80 -67.72 -6.22
CA THR A 30 -82.76 -69.07 -6.78
C THR A 30 -81.48 -69.17 -7.59
N CYS A 31 -80.36 -69.28 -6.86
CA CYS A 31 -79.04 -69.36 -7.46
C CYS A 31 -78.95 -70.59 -8.38
N GLY A 32 -78.42 -70.40 -9.58
CA GLY A 32 -78.31 -71.42 -10.63
C GLY A 32 -79.51 -71.44 -11.58
N ASN A 33 -80.27 -70.35 -11.67
CA ASN A 33 -81.38 -70.22 -12.62
C ASN A 33 -80.93 -69.70 -14.00
N GLY A 34 -79.65 -69.34 -14.14
CA GLY A 34 -79.01 -68.92 -15.38
C GLY A 34 -79.16 -67.44 -15.69
N ARG A 35 -79.49 -66.60 -14.70
CA ARG A 35 -79.55 -65.13 -14.81
C ARG A 35 -79.12 -64.50 -13.49
N VAL A 36 -78.32 -63.43 -13.56
CA VAL A 36 -77.93 -62.66 -12.38
C VAL A 36 -79.07 -61.72 -11.98
N ASP A 37 -79.75 -62.03 -10.88
CA ASP A 37 -80.86 -61.23 -10.33
C ASP A 37 -80.35 -60.12 -9.38
N GLN A 38 -81.23 -59.16 -9.06
CA GLN A 38 -80.87 -58.01 -8.23
C GLN A 38 -80.54 -58.46 -6.79
N GLY A 39 -79.24 -58.51 -6.46
CA GLY A 39 -78.71 -59.00 -5.18
C GLY A 39 -77.68 -60.13 -5.32
N GLU A 40 -77.49 -60.68 -6.53
CA GLU A 40 -76.48 -61.70 -6.84
C GLU A 40 -75.23 -61.05 -7.48
N ALA A 41 -74.04 -61.54 -7.14
CA ALA A 41 -72.80 -61.13 -7.82
C ALA A 41 -72.61 -61.88 -9.15
N CYS A 42 -73.08 -63.12 -9.20
CA CYS A 42 -73.06 -64.03 -10.34
C CYS A 42 -74.16 -65.11 -10.18
N ASP A 43 -74.55 -65.82 -11.23
CA ASP A 43 -75.46 -66.98 -11.17
C ASP A 43 -74.95 -68.11 -12.06
N GLY A 44 -74.61 -69.25 -11.45
CA GLY A 44 -74.12 -70.43 -12.17
C GLY A 44 -72.85 -70.13 -12.98
N THR A 45 -72.96 -70.12 -14.31
CA THR A 45 -71.84 -69.79 -15.22
C THR A 45 -71.83 -68.34 -15.70
N GLU A 46 -72.83 -67.54 -15.31
CA GLU A 46 -72.94 -66.15 -15.71
C GLU A 46 -72.26 -65.25 -14.67
N LEU A 47 -71.03 -64.80 -14.99
CA LEU A 47 -70.14 -64.03 -14.12
C LEU A 47 -70.16 -62.52 -14.42
N GLY A 48 -70.97 -62.10 -15.39
CA GLY A 48 -70.92 -60.76 -15.96
C GLY A 48 -69.59 -60.50 -16.69
N ALA A 49 -69.07 -59.28 -16.58
CA ALA A 49 -67.79 -58.85 -17.16
C ALA A 49 -66.59 -59.03 -16.21
N ALA A 50 -66.79 -59.63 -15.04
CA ALA A 50 -65.74 -59.81 -14.05
C ALA A 50 -64.80 -60.95 -14.47
N THR A 51 -63.49 -60.74 -14.34
CA THR A 51 -62.44 -61.73 -14.51
C THR A 51 -61.50 -61.66 -13.30
N CYS A 52 -60.61 -62.65 -13.14
CA CYS A 52 -59.58 -62.56 -12.11
C CYS A 52 -58.71 -61.29 -12.33
N GLU A 53 -58.39 -60.91 -13.58
CA GLU A 53 -57.60 -59.70 -13.88
C GLU A 53 -58.32 -58.41 -13.48
N SER A 54 -59.63 -58.30 -13.74
CA SER A 54 -60.37 -57.10 -13.33
C SER A 54 -60.58 -56.97 -11.82
N LEU A 55 -60.28 -58.03 -11.06
CA LEU A 55 -60.28 -58.04 -9.59
C LEU A 55 -58.87 -57.97 -8.98
N GLY A 56 -57.85 -57.69 -9.80
CA GLY A 56 -56.46 -57.46 -9.36
C GLY A 56 -55.54 -58.69 -9.39
N TYR A 57 -55.97 -59.80 -10.00
CA TYR A 57 -55.18 -61.03 -10.13
C TYR A 57 -54.71 -61.24 -11.57
N ARG A 58 -53.40 -61.38 -11.83
CA ARG A 58 -52.87 -61.42 -13.21
C ARG A 58 -53.38 -62.58 -14.09
N GLN A 59 -53.91 -63.65 -13.49
CA GLN A 59 -54.42 -64.84 -14.21
C GLN A 59 -55.30 -65.72 -13.29
N GLY A 60 -56.17 -66.53 -13.90
CA GLY A 60 -56.98 -67.52 -13.22
C GLY A 60 -58.39 -67.59 -13.77
N GLN A 61 -59.19 -68.54 -13.28
CA GLN A 61 -60.57 -68.69 -13.74
C GLN A 61 -61.53 -68.29 -12.62
N LEU A 62 -62.27 -67.20 -12.84
CA LEU A 62 -63.32 -66.76 -11.93
C LEU A 62 -64.49 -67.73 -12.03
N SER A 63 -65.12 -68.08 -10.91
CA SER A 63 -66.33 -68.91 -10.91
C SER A 63 -67.35 -68.39 -9.90
N CYS A 64 -68.55 -68.98 -9.89
CA CYS A 64 -69.63 -68.57 -9.00
C CYS A 64 -69.94 -69.65 -7.98
N THR A 65 -70.08 -69.27 -6.71
CA THR A 65 -70.46 -70.17 -5.63
C THR A 65 -71.95 -70.53 -5.70
N ALA A 66 -72.35 -71.61 -5.01
CA ALA A 66 -73.75 -72.05 -4.91
C ALA A 66 -74.68 -71.06 -4.18
N THR A 67 -74.13 -70.00 -3.59
CA THR A 67 -74.84 -68.90 -2.94
C THR A 67 -74.76 -67.59 -3.74
N CYS A 68 -74.28 -67.64 -4.98
CA CYS A 68 -74.26 -66.51 -5.93
C CYS A 68 -73.28 -65.38 -5.56
N GLU A 69 -72.17 -65.74 -4.90
CA GLU A 69 -70.98 -64.91 -4.69
C GLU A 69 -69.81 -65.36 -5.58
N PHE A 70 -68.90 -64.46 -5.96
CA PHE A 70 -67.70 -64.83 -6.73
C PHE A 70 -66.78 -65.75 -5.94
N ASP A 71 -66.45 -66.89 -6.54
CA ASP A 71 -65.43 -67.79 -6.04
C ASP A 71 -64.07 -67.43 -6.65
N LEU A 72 -63.17 -66.96 -5.79
CA LEU A 72 -61.82 -66.51 -6.14
C LEU A 72 -60.76 -67.58 -5.87
N SER A 73 -61.15 -68.78 -5.43
CA SER A 73 -60.18 -69.83 -5.07
C SER A 73 -59.27 -70.25 -6.22
N ASP A 74 -59.77 -70.14 -7.46
CA ASP A 74 -59.06 -70.49 -8.70
C ASP A 74 -58.42 -69.27 -9.39
N CYS A 75 -58.49 -68.09 -8.77
CA CYS A 75 -57.64 -66.95 -9.14
C CYS A 75 -56.25 -67.15 -8.51
N ALA A 76 -55.18 -67.02 -9.30
CA ALA A 76 -53.83 -67.35 -8.84
C ALA A 76 -53.35 -66.39 -7.74
N SER A 77 -53.05 -66.92 -6.55
CA SER A 77 -52.70 -66.13 -5.36
C SER A 77 -51.28 -65.55 -5.32
N TRP A 78 -50.53 -65.58 -6.42
CA TRP A 78 -49.12 -65.16 -6.48
C TRP A 78 -48.98 -63.92 -7.38
N GLY A 79 -48.34 -62.85 -6.89
CA GLY A 79 -48.12 -61.59 -7.61
C GLY A 79 -49.26 -60.56 -7.48
N ARG A 80 -49.77 -60.35 -6.26
CA ARG A 80 -50.86 -59.41 -5.98
C ARG A 80 -50.34 -58.14 -5.31
N CYS A 81 -50.39 -57.03 -6.04
CA CYS A 81 -50.06 -55.72 -5.49
C CYS A 81 -50.98 -55.36 -4.29
N GLY A 82 -50.39 -55.03 -3.14
CA GLY A 82 -51.11 -54.68 -1.91
C GLY A 82 -51.30 -55.83 -0.91
N ASP A 83 -50.60 -56.95 -1.05
CA ASP A 83 -50.75 -58.12 -0.16
C ASP A 83 -49.78 -58.13 1.04
N GLY A 84 -48.85 -57.17 1.07
CA GLY A 84 -47.89 -56.92 2.14
C GLY A 84 -46.64 -57.80 2.08
N ILE A 85 -46.41 -58.52 0.98
CA ILE A 85 -45.25 -59.39 0.79
C ILE A 85 -44.52 -58.93 -0.47
N LEU A 86 -43.22 -58.65 -0.38
CA LEU A 86 -42.42 -58.30 -1.57
C LEU A 86 -41.92 -59.57 -2.26
N GLN A 87 -42.24 -59.73 -3.54
CA GLN A 87 -41.84 -60.88 -4.33
C GLN A 87 -40.89 -60.48 -5.48
N ASP A 88 -39.60 -60.33 -5.15
CA ASP A 88 -38.52 -59.77 -6.00
C ASP A 88 -38.42 -60.34 -7.44
N ALA A 89 -38.94 -61.54 -7.69
CA ALA A 89 -38.94 -62.15 -9.01
C ALA A 89 -40.07 -61.63 -9.94
N VAL A 90 -41.05 -60.90 -9.40
CA VAL A 90 -42.32 -60.61 -10.09
C VAL A 90 -42.81 -59.18 -9.85
N GLU A 91 -42.51 -58.54 -8.71
CA GLU A 91 -42.84 -57.14 -8.40
C GLU A 91 -41.66 -56.40 -7.78
N GLN A 92 -41.54 -55.10 -8.05
CA GLN A 92 -40.43 -54.29 -7.53
C GLN A 92 -40.77 -53.67 -6.17
N CYS A 93 -42.05 -53.44 -5.89
CA CYS A 93 -42.56 -52.87 -4.65
C CYS A 93 -43.97 -53.38 -4.37
N ASP A 94 -44.44 -53.25 -3.13
CA ASP A 94 -45.83 -53.52 -2.75
C ASP A 94 -46.37 -52.36 -1.91
N ARG A 95 -47.10 -51.44 -2.54
CA ARG A 95 -47.63 -50.20 -1.94
C ARG A 95 -46.56 -49.40 -1.19
N PHE A 96 -46.48 -49.61 0.13
CA PHE A 96 -45.55 -48.91 1.03
C PHE A 96 -44.28 -49.71 1.32
N GLN A 97 -44.20 -50.97 0.86
CA GLN A 97 -43.06 -51.84 1.03
C GLN A 97 -42.17 -51.79 -0.22
N LEU A 98 -41.18 -50.92 -0.18
CA LEU A 98 -40.32 -50.57 -1.32
C LEU A 98 -39.01 -51.39 -1.42
N GLY A 99 -38.93 -52.54 -0.74
CA GLY A 99 -37.73 -53.39 -0.82
C GLY A 99 -36.41 -52.73 -0.38
N PHE A 100 -36.48 -51.75 0.52
CA PHE A 100 -35.36 -50.87 0.94
C PHE A 100 -34.82 -49.92 -0.14
N ALA A 101 -35.46 -49.86 -1.31
CA ALA A 101 -35.14 -48.86 -2.31
C ALA A 101 -35.59 -47.46 -1.86
N THR A 102 -34.77 -46.48 -2.21
CA THR A 102 -35.01 -45.04 -2.04
C THR A 102 -34.65 -44.34 -3.35
N CYS A 103 -35.08 -43.09 -3.55
CA CYS A 103 -34.62 -42.29 -4.70
C CYS A 103 -33.08 -42.27 -4.78
N ARG A 104 -32.39 -42.14 -3.63
CA ARG A 104 -30.92 -42.21 -3.54
C ARG A 104 -30.32 -43.52 -4.03
N SER A 105 -30.91 -44.66 -3.69
CA SER A 105 -30.37 -45.96 -4.15
C SER A 105 -30.59 -46.21 -5.64
N LEU A 106 -31.48 -45.44 -6.30
CA LEU A 106 -31.76 -45.53 -7.74
C LEU A 106 -31.00 -44.47 -8.57
N GLY A 107 -30.14 -43.65 -7.94
CA GLY A 107 -29.28 -42.69 -8.61
C GLY A 107 -29.77 -41.23 -8.61
N TYR A 108 -30.78 -40.90 -7.81
CA TYR A 108 -31.32 -39.54 -7.65
C TYR A 108 -30.79 -38.85 -6.38
N HIS A 109 -30.85 -37.52 -6.30
CA HIS A 109 -30.31 -36.74 -5.17
C HIS A 109 -31.13 -36.96 -3.88
N ASP A 110 -32.46 -36.78 -3.95
CA ASP A 110 -33.40 -37.02 -2.84
C ASP A 110 -34.82 -37.29 -3.39
N GLY A 111 -35.84 -37.22 -2.53
CA GLY A 111 -37.25 -37.33 -2.91
C GLY A 111 -37.98 -38.56 -2.34
N GLU A 112 -39.27 -38.65 -2.61
CA GLU A 112 -40.14 -39.73 -2.12
C GLU A 112 -40.36 -40.76 -3.23
N LEU A 113 -39.84 -41.97 -3.01
CA LEU A 113 -40.04 -43.10 -3.92
C LEU A 113 -41.40 -43.75 -3.61
N ALA A 114 -42.21 -44.00 -4.62
CA ALA A 114 -43.52 -44.62 -4.48
C ALA A 114 -43.63 -45.91 -5.33
N CYS A 115 -44.74 -46.62 -5.14
CA CYS A 115 -45.09 -47.81 -5.92
C CYS A 115 -46.32 -47.50 -6.78
N ASP A 116 -46.27 -47.81 -8.07
CA ASP A 116 -47.39 -47.60 -9.00
C ASP A 116 -48.46 -48.71 -8.90
N GLU A 117 -49.55 -48.56 -9.67
CA GLU A 117 -50.68 -49.52 -9.67
C GLU A 117 -50.31 -50.89 -10.29
N GLU A 118 -49.22 -50.93 -11.06
CA GLU A 118 -48.64 -52.13 -11.66
C GLU A 118 -47.50 -52.74 -10.83
N CYS A 119 -47.23 -52.18 -9.64
CA CYS A 119 -46.23 -52.64 -8.68
C CYS A 119 -44.76 -52.46 -9.14
N ASN A 120 -44.48 -51.39 -9.91
CA ASN A 120 -43.14 -50.89 -10.23
C ASN A 120 -42.80 -49.62 -9.43
N TYR A 121 -41.51 -49.31 -9.33
CA TYR A 121 -41.07 -48.06 -8.72
C TYR A 121 -41.53 -46.84 -9.54
N ASP A 122 -42.32 -45.97 -8.92
CA ASP A 122 -42.64 -44.65 -9.46
C ASP A 122 -41.58 -43.64 -9.01
N THR A 123 -40.75 -43.21 -9.95
CA THR A 123 -39.66 -42.26 -9.72
C THR A 123 -40.05 -40.80 -9.96
N SER A 124 -41.33 -40.51 -10.25
CA SER A 124 -41.78 -39.13 -10.52
C SER A 124 -41.67 -38.18 -9.33
N GLY A 125 -41.58 -38.72 -8.10
CA GLY A 125 -41.31 -37.98 -6.86
C GLY A 125 -39.83 -37.86 -6.48
N CYS A 126 -38.91 -38.39 -7.29
CA CYS A 126 -37.46 -38.29 -7.08
C CYS A 126 -36.88 -37.00 -7.68
N GLU A 127 -35.91 -36.40 -6.98
CA GLU A 127 -35.29 -35.13 -7.37
C GLU A 127 -34.01 -35.34 -8.20
N ASP A 128 -33.98 -34.76 -9.41
CA ASP A 128 -32.93 -34.93 -10.44
C ASP A 128 -31.78 -33.88 -10.39
N SER A 129 -31.77 -32.94 -9.44
CA SER A 129 -30.81 -31.82 -9.44
C SER A 129 -29.70 -32.03 -8.41
N GLY A 130 -28.41 -31.99 -8.84
CA GLY A 130 -27.23 -31.98 -7.96
C GLY A 130 -26.42 -33.27 -7.93
N THR A 131 -26.00 -33.80 -9.09
CA THR A 131 -25.31 -35.10 -9.15
C THR A 131 -23.80 -34.94 -9.04
N CYS A 132 -23.23 -35.37 -7.92
CA CYS A 132 -21.78 -35.32 -7.68
C CYS A 132 -21.00 -36.28 -8.59
N GLY A 133 -19.97 -35.81 -9.28
CA GLY A 133 -19.00 -36.67 -10.00
C GLY A 133 -19.25 -36.88 -11.48
N ASP A 134 -20.07 -36.04 -12.12
CA ASP A 134 -20.42 -36.13 -13.54
C ASP A 134 -19.52 -35.29 -14.47
N GLY A 135 -18.55 -34.59 -13.89
CA GLY A 135 -17.60 -33.68 -14.54
C GLY A 135 -18.14 -32.28 -14.81
N ILE A 136 -19.33 -31.91 -14.31
CA ILE A 136 -19.99 -30.63 -14.60
C ILE A 136 -20.31 -29.91 -13.29
N LEU A 137 -19.58 -28.83 -12.97
CA LEU A 137 -19.88 -28.02 -11.79
C LEU A 137 -21.26 -27.35 -11.84
N GLN A 138 -22.17 -27.77 -10.97
CA GLN A 138 -23.53 -27.24 -10.85
C GLN A 138 -23.67 -26.33 -9.64
N SER A 139 -23.28 -25.06 -9.81
CA SER A 139 -23.01 -24.08 -8.73
C SER A 139 -24.14 -23.80 -7.73
N GLU A 140 -25.39 -24.23 -8.00
CA GLU A 140 -26.50 -24.11 -7.06
C GLU A 140 -26.64 -25.32 -6.11
N PHE A 141 -26.01 -26.46 -6.44
CA PHE A 141 -26.22 -27.74 -5.77
C PHE A 141 -24.92 -28.41 -5.30
N GLU A 142 -23.76 -28.09 -5.87
CA GLU A 142 -22.46 -28.60 -5.46
C GLU A 142 -21.38 -27.52 -5.44
N ALA A 143 -20.45 -27.63 -4.49
CA ALA A 143 -19.33 -26.71 -4.37
C ALA A 143 -18.16 -27.09 -5.30
N CYS A 144 -18.07 -28.38 -5.67
CA CYS A 144 -17.07 -28.90 -6.58
C CYS A 144 -17.43 -30.29 -7.12
N ASP A 145 -16.76 -30.77 -8.18
CA ASP A 145 -16.95 -32.11 -8.76
C ASP A 145 -15.61 -32.86 -8.86
N THR A 146 -15.48 -33.99 -8.15
CA THR A 146 -14.41 -35.03 -8.12
C THR A 146 -12.94 -34.59 -8.24
N THR A 147 -12.59 -33.83 -9.27
CA THR A 147 -11.23 -33.34 -9.56
C THR A 147 -11.13 -31.83 -9.78
N VAL A 148 -12.27 -31.11 -9.85
CA VAL A 148 -12.33 -29.68 -10.13
C VAL A 148 -13.04 -28.97 -8.97
N PRO A 149 -12.27 -28.40 -8.02
CA PRO A 149 -12.77 -27.32 -7.16
C PRO A 149 -13.36 -26.24 -8.05
N GLY A 150 -14.52 -25.68 -7.70
CA GLY A 150 -15.16 -24.66 -8.54
C GLY A 150 -14.34 -23.37 -8.71
N THR A 151 -14.88 -22.21 -8.33
CA THR A 151 -14.09 -20.94 -8.34
C THR A 151 -13.21 -20.78 -7.09
N PHE A 152 -13.20 -21.79 -6.23
CA PHE A 152 -12.54 -21.75 -4.94
C PHE A 152 -11.05 -22.08 -5.05
N THR A 153 -10.25 -21.25 -4.43
CA THR A 153 -8.79 -21.42 -4.31
C THR A 153 -8.42 -21.68 -2.86
N CYS A 154 -7.20 -22.16 -2.59
CA CYS A 154 -6.68 -22.17 -1.22
C CYS A 154 -6.77 -20.75 -0.59
N GLU A 155 -6.55 -19.69 -1.37
CA GLU A 155 -6.65 -18.28 -0.93
C GLU A 155 -8.06 -17.94 -0.42
N SER A 156 -9.09 -18.48 -1.06
CA SER A 156 -10.49 -18.26 -0.65
C SER A 156 -10.82 -18.83 0.74
N ALA A 157 -9.99 -19.76 1.27
CA ALA A 157 -10.11 -20.33 2.61
C ALA A 157 -9.02 -19.85 3.59
N GLY A 158 -8.29 -18.78 3.25
CA GLY A 158 -7.24 -18.23 4.10
C GLY A 158 -5.92 -19.03 4.08
N ARG A 159 -5.67 -19.81 3.01
CA ARG A 159 -4.43 -20.55 2.75
C ARG A 159 -3.76 -20.03 1.49
N TRP A 160 -2.45 -20.13 1.33
CA TRP A 160 -1.78 -19.46 0.20
C TRP A 160 -0.86 -20.38 -0.61
N SER A 161 -0.90 -21.69 -0.35
CA SER A 161 -0.27 -22.70 -1.20
C SER A 161 -1.06 -24.02 -1.22
N GLY A 162 -0.85 -24.82 -2.26
CA GLY A 162 -1.59 -26.07 -2.52
C GLY A 162 -2.73 -25.87 -3.52
N ASN A 163 -3.45 -26.95 -3.80
CA ASN A 163 -4.68 -26.92 -4.59
C ASN A 163 -5.76 -27.63 -3.78
N PRO A 164 -6.92 -27.00 -3.53
CA PRO A 164 -8.02 -27.71 -2.88
C PRO A 164 -8.43 -28.90 -3.75
N SER A 165 -9.03 -29.91 -3.14
CA SER A 165 -9.57 -31.09 -3.83
C SER A 165 -11.06 -31.24 -3.54
N CYS A 166 -11.73 -32.13 -4.27
CA CYS A 166 -13.09 -32.52 -3.94
C CYS A 166 -13.10 -33.77 -3.07
N THR A 167 -14.01 -33.77 -2.10
CA THR A 167 -14.39 -34.98 -1.39
C THR A 167 -15.42 -35.78 -2.20
N ASP A 168 -15.62 -37.04 -1.84
CA ASP A 168 -16.66 -37.92 -2.43
C ASP A 168 -18.09 -37.42 -2.16
N ALA A 169 -18.26 -36.39 -1.33
CA ALA A 169 -19.54 -35.75 -1.01
C ALA A 169 -19.74 -34.40 -1.74
N CYS A 170 -18.89 -34.07 -2.72
CA CYS A 170 -18.92 -32.79 -3.45
C CYS A 170 -18.73 -31.53 -2.59
N GLU A 171 -18.05 -31.70 -1.46
CA GLU A 171 -17.53 -30.61 -0.64
C GLU A 171 -16.05 -30.35 -0.96
N ILE A 172 -15.62 -29.11 -0.76
CA ILE A 172 -14.22 -28.71 -0.98
C ILE A 172 -13.37 -29.14 0.21
N ASP A 173 -12.32 -29.90 -0.09
CA ASP A 173 -11.26 -30.26 0.83
C ASP A 173 -10.07 -29.32 0.70
N PHE A 174 -9.72 -28.66 1.81
CA PHE A 174 -8.55 -27.78 1.91
C PHE A 174 -7.36 -28.46 2.62
N SER A 175 -7.38 -29.78 2.84
CA SER A 175 -6.33 -30.53 3.55
C SER A 175 -4.96 -30.50 2.86
N THR A 176 -4.96 -30.36 1.54
CA THR A 176 -3.77 -30.19 0.69
C THR A 176 -3.29 -28.74 0.64
N CYS A 177 -4.11 -27.79 1.10
CA CYS A 177 -3.70 -26.41 1.24
C CYS A 177 -2.80 -26.28 2.47
N SER A 178 -1.64 -25.64 2.30
CA SER A 178 -0.68 -25.40 3.38
C SER A 178 -0.56 -23.92 3.70
N GLY A 179 -0.33 -23.62 4.98
CA GLY A 179 -0.07 -22.28 5.47
C GLY A 179 -1.29 -21.53 5.97
N PHE A 180 -1.31 -21.09 7.24
CA PHE A 180 -2.44 -20.36 7.82
C PHE A 180 -2.02 -18.95 8.19
N CYS A 181 -2.69 -17.96 7.58
CA CYS A 181 -2.47 -16.58 7.98
C CYS A 181 -3.15 -16.25 9.32
N GLY A 182 -2.36 -15.81 10.30
CA GLY A 182 -2.88 -15.42 11.61
C GLY A 182 -3.20 -16.62 12.50
N ASP A 183 -2.46 -17.72 12.35
CA ASP A 183 -2.50 -18.84 13.30
C ASP A 183 -1.52 -18.65 14.47
N GLY A 184 -0.66 -17.62 14.40
CA GLY A 184 0.34 -17.36 15.41
C GLY A 184 1.61 -18.19 15.25
N GLU A 185 1.89 -18.72 14.06
CA GLU A 185 3.14 -19.38 13.72
C GLU A 185 3.68 -18.90 12.37
N LEU A 186 4.82 -18.18 12.37
CA LEU A 186 5.46 -17.77 11.11
C LEU A 186 5.92 -19.00 10.30
N ASN A 187 5.20 -19.31 9.22
CA ASN A 187 5.53 -20.42 8.34
C ASN A 187 6.60 -19.98 7.32
N ALA A 188 7.88 -20.28 7.56
CA ALA A 188 8.97 -19.82 6.69
C ALA A 188 8.89 -20.39 5.24
N GLY A 189 9.06 -19.52 4.24
CA GLY A 189 9.01 -19.86 2.81
C GLY A 189 7.60 -19.86 2.21
N PHE A 190 6.67 -19.31 2.97
CA PHE A 190 5.25 -19.60 2.89
C PHE A 190 4.49 -18.32 3.31
N GLU A 191 4.83 -17.74 4.47
CA GLU A 191 4.46 -16.38 4.87
C GLU A 191 5.68 -15.50 5.01
N ASP A 192 5.52 -14.23 4.66
CA ASP A 192 6.49 -13.21 5.03
C ASP A 192 6.26 -12.73 6.47
N CYS A 193 5.00 -12.74 6.94
CA CYS A 193 4.66 -12.35 8.30
C CYS A 193 3.30 -12.87 8.82
N ASP A 194 3.17 -13.03 10.15
CA ASP A 194 1.93 -13.46 10.83
C ASP A 194 1.36 -12.33 11.75
N PRO A 195 0.07 -11.99 11.67
CA PRO A 195 -0.55 -10.94 12.49
C PRO A 195 -0.57 -11.17 14.02
N LEU A 196 -0.53 -12.43 14.48
CA LEU A 196 -0.57 -12.81 15.89
C LEU A 196 0.83 -12.99 16.50
N VAL A 197 1.86 -13.21 15.67
CA VAL A 197 3.28 -13.21 16.09
C VAL A 197 4.07 -12.09 15.40
N PRO A 198 4.43 -11.02 16.12
CA PRO A 198 5.16 -9.91 15.52
C PRO A 198 6.52 -10.37 15.00
N VAL A 199 6.75 -10.18 13.70
CA VAL A 199 8.02 -10.49 13.04
C VAL A 199 9.06 -9.42 13.38
N ALA A 200 10.33 -9.82 13.47
CA ALA A 200 11.46 -8.93 13.76
C ALA A 200 11.82 -7.96 12.62
N THR A 201 11.02 -7.90 11.55
CA THR A 201 11.28 -7.05 10.38
C THR A 201 10.84 -5.61 10.62
N THR A 202 11.77 -4.67 10.45
CA THR A 202 11.52 -3.24 10.55
C THR A 202 11.41 -2.59 9.17
N CYS A 203 10.74 -1.43 9.11
CA CYS A 203 10.73 -0.59 7.91
C CYS A 203 12.15 -0.24 7.41
N ALA A 204 13.12 -0.14 8.33
CA ALA A 204 14.52 0.11 8.03
C ALA A 204 15.20 -1.08 7.32
N GLU A 205 14.89 -2.31 7.71
CA GLU A 205 15.37 -3.52 7.05
C GLU A 205 14.75 -3.71 5.67
N LEU A 206 13.51 -3.25 5.49
CA LEU A 206 12.83 -3.15 4.19
C LEU A 206 13.31 -1.97 3.33
N GLY A 207 14.29 -1.19 3.81
CA GLY A 207 14.96 -0.13 3.05
C GLY A 207 14.31 1.25 3.14
N THR A 208 13.30 1.44 3.96
CA THR A 208 12.78 2.79 4.27
C THR A 208 13.47 3.38 5.49
N TRP A 209 13.13 4.60 5.91
CA TRP A 209 13.84 5.28 7.00
C TRP A 209 13.24 4.98 8.38
N HIS A 210 11.91 5.03 8.50
CA HIS A 210 11.19 4.71 9.74
C HIS A 210 9.75 4.27 9.46
N GLY A 211 8.99 3.98 10.52
CA GLY A 211 7.59 3.59 10.45
C GLY A 211 7.34 2.20 11.03
N GLU A 212 6.08 1.78 10.98
CA GLU A 212 5.66 0.47 11.45
C GLU A 212 5.41 -0.46 10.27
N VAL A 213 5.82 -1.72 10.44
CA VAL A 213 5.46 -2.81 9.53
C VAL A 213 4.34 -3.58 10.21
N SER A 214 3.24 -3.81 9.51
CA SER A 214 2.17 -4.70 9.95
C SER A 214 1.99 -5.84 8.97
N CYS A 215 1.17 -6.82 9.32
CA CYS A 215 0.80 -7.90 8.40
C CYS A 215 -0.51 -7.59 7.69
N THR A 216 -0.53 -7.81 6.38
CA THR A 216 -1.76 -7.82 5.60
C THR A 216 -2.58 -9.08 5.92
N SER A 217 -3.86 -9.10 5.54
CA SER A 217 -4.69 -10.31 5.61
C SER A 217 -4.22 -11.45 4.68
N GLY A 218 -3.24 -11.18 3.81
CA GLY A 218 -2.60 -12.17 2.95
C GLY A 218 -1.19 -12.57 3.42
N CYS A 219 -0.82 -12.25 4.66
CA CYS A 219 0.47 -12.64 5.28
C CYS A 219 1.74 -12.17 4.55
N GLY A 220 1.59 -11.10 3.77
CA GLY A 220 2.67 -10.23 3.32
C GLY A 220 2.82 -9.00 4.23
N PHE A 221 4.00 -8.38 4.20
CA PHE A 221 4.24 -7.12 4.90
C PHE A 221 3.38 -5.98 4.33
N ASP A 222 2.57 -5.37 5.19
CA ASP A 222 1.99 -4.06 4.94
C ASP A 222 3.05 -2.98 5.27
N THR A 223 3.54 -2.34 4.21
CA THR A 223 4.54 -1.27 4.29
C THR A 223 3.91 0.11 4.08
N THR A 224 2.58 0.22 4.07
CA THR A 224 1.90 1.51 3.87
C THR A 224 2.16 2.51 5.00
N ALA A 225 2.59 2.05 6.18
CA ALA A 225 3.04 2.89 7.29
C ALA A 225 4.56 3.16 7.28
N CYS A 226 5.33 2.49 6.42
CA CYS A 226 6.74 2.80 6.23
C CYS A 226 6.93 4.16 5.54
N ARG A 227 7.98 4.88 5.94
CA ARG A 227 8.26 6.23 5.49
C ARG A 227 9.70 6.32 5.00
N GLY A 228 9.85 6.70 3.74
CA GLY A 228 11.14 7.09 3.16
C GLY A 228 11.44 8.56 3.39
N ILE A 229 12.57 9.04 2.88
CA ILE A 229 12.97 10.44 2.97
C ILE A 229 12.56 11.21 1.70
N GLY A 230 11.87 12.34 1.87
CA GLY A 230 11.47 13.25 0.79
C GLY A 230 12.48 14.37 0.50
N ALA A 231 13.08 14.95 1.53
CA ALA A 231 14.08 16.02 1.40
C ALA A 231 15.10 15.96 2.54
N ILE A 232 16.30 16.50 2.33
CA ILE A 232 17.37 16.57 3.32
C ILE A 232 18.04 17.94 3.30
N ALA A 233 18.49 18.42 4.46
CA ALA A 233 19.33 19.61 4.58
C ALA A 233 20.35 19.41 5.69
N LEU A 234 21.54 20.01 5.52
CA LEU A 234 22.69 19.77 6.39
C LEU A 234 23.41 21.08 6.70
N GLY A 235 23.52 21.42 7.98
CA GLY A 235 24.30 22.55 8.49
C GLY A 235 25.72 22.15 8.88
N ALA A 236 26.40 22.95 9.71
CA ALA A 236 27.68 22.55 10.29
C ALA A 236 27.56 21.32 11.21
N ASN A 237 26.54 21.31 12.07
CA ASN A 237 26.34 20.28 13.09
C ASN A 237 24.89 19.77 13.14
N SER A 238 23.97 20.37 12.39
CA SER A 238 22.55 20.04 12.39
C SER A 238 22.17 19.28 11.13
N VAL A 239 21.33 18.27 11.28
CA VAL A 239 20.76 17.50 10.18
C VAL A 239 19.25 17.70 10.21
N TYR A 240 18.68 17.90 9.02
CA TYR A 240 17.25 17.98 8.83
C TYR A 240 16.81 17.09 7.70
N LEU A 241 15.59 16.58 7.80
CA LEU A 241 14.93 15.91 6.70
C LEU A 241 13.42 16.09 6.79
N ILE A 242 12.77 15.81 5.67
CA ILE A 242 11.32 15.67 5.56
C ILE A 242 11.06 14.24 5.09
N ASP A 243 10.21 13.49 5.79
CA ASP A 243 9.83 12.14 5.35
C ASP A 243 8.79 12.16 4.21
N SER A 244 8.45 10.99 3.67
CA SER A 244 7.51 10.87 2.56
C SER A 244 6.06 11.26 2.91
N ALA A 245 5.73 11.44 4.20
CA ALA A 245 4.45 11.97 4.66
C ALA A 245 4.48 13.49 4.90
N GLY A 246 5.64 14.13 4.74
CA GLY A 246 5.82 15.55 5.02
C GLY A 246 6.16 15.87 6.48
N THR A 247 6.51 14.89 7.30
CA THR A 247 6.97 15.14 8.67
C THR A 247 8.41 15.62 8.65
N ALA A 248 8.67 16.80 9.21
CA ALA A 248 10.02 17.34 9.32
C ALA A 248 10.71 16.88 10.62
N PHE A 249 11.98 16.52 10.52
CA PHE A 249 12.83 16.14 11.64
C PHE A 249 14.08 17.02 11.66
N GLY A 250 14.54 17.36 12.86
CA GLY A 250 15.78 18.11 13.08
C GLY A 250 16.55 17.56 14.29
N TRP A 251 17.87 17.43 14.17
CA TRP A 251 18.73 17.00 15.26
C TRP A 251 20.19 17.45 15.07
N GLY A 252 21.04 17.21 16.08
CA GLY A 252 22.45 17.59 16.12
C GLY A 252 22.72 18.88 16.91
N GLY A 253 23.57 19.74 16.36
CA GLY A 253 24.03 21.00 16.96
C GLY A 253 22.95 22.08 17.05
N SER A 254 23.04 22.93 18.07
CA SER A 254 22.00 23.90 18.44
C SER A 254 22.33 25.35 18.09
N ASP A 255 23.37 25.60 17.27
CA ASP A 255 23.85 26.95 16.92
C ASP A 255 22.84 27.79 16.11
N GLY A 256 21.71 27.18 15.69
CA GLY A 256 20.50 27.85 15.22
C GLY A 256 19.20 27.19 15.72
N GLY A 257 19.28 26.33 16.74
CA GLY A 257 18.20 25.42 17.12
C GLY A 257 17.94 24.33 16.07
N VAL A 258 17.20 23.29 16.45
CA VAL A 258 16.74 22.20 15.56
C VAL A 258 15.21 22.21 15.39
N GLY A 259 14.61 23.40 15.50
CA GLY A 259 13.16 23.60 15.44
C GLY A 259 12.44 23.16 16.71
N GLN A 260 13.09 23.30 17.87
CA GLN A 260 12.60 22.84 19.18
C GLN A 260 12.58 24.01 20.19
N PRO A 261 11.67 24.00 21.19
CA PRO A 261 11.57 25.06 22.20
C PRO A 261 12.84 25.29 23.02
N VAL A 262 13.65 24.23 23.18
CA VAL A 262 14.83 24.24 24.04
C VAL A 262 16.08 24.16 23.18
N GLN A 263 17.02 25.08 23.43
CA GLN A 263 18.34 25.03 22.81
C GLN A 263 19.18 23.94 23.48
N GLN A 264 19.16 22.74 22.91
CA GLN A 264 19.98 21.62 23.34
C GLN A 264 20.42 20.77 22.16
N HIS A 265 21.41 19.90 22.40
CA HIS A 265 21.85 18.92 21.42
C HIS A 265 20.94 17.72 21.43
N TYR A 266 20.61 17.22 20.24
CA TYR A 266 19.80 16.02 20.05
C TYR A 266 20.59 15.03 19.21
N ALA A 267 20.95 13.88 19.78
CA ALA A 267 21.73 12.86 19.05
C ALA A 267 20.87 12.06 18.06
N THR A 268 19.56 12.07 18.25
CA THR A 268 18.59 11.34 17.43
C THR A 268 17.59 12.29 16.78
N PRO A 269 17.00 11.91 15.63
CA PRO A 269 15.98 12.71 14.94
C PRO A 269 14.82 13.11 15.86
N MET A 270 14.48 14.39 15.90
CA MET A 270 13.33 14.92 16.66
C MET A 270 12.30 15.52 15.71
N PRO A 271 11.00 15.18 15.82
CA PRO A 271 9.97 15.76 14.99
C PRO A 271 9.77 17.24 15.29
N ILE A 272 9.78 18.08 14.26
CA ILE A 272 9.53 19.53 14.35
C ILE A 272 8.01 19.73 14.31
N THR A 273 7.41 19.92 15.48
CA THR A 273 5.96 20.14 15.62
C THR A 273 5.68 21.61 15.91
N ILE A 274 5.42 22.40 14.86
CA ILE A 274 4.96 23.79 15.01
C ILE A 274 3.47 23.81 15.36
N TRP A 275 2.69 22.96 14.68
CA TRP A 275 1.25 22.79 14.85
C TRP A 275 0.86 21.35 14.46
N PRO A 276 -0.14 20.75 15.13
CA PRO A 276 -0.66 19.45 14.71
C PRO A 276 -1.14 19.50 13.26
N GLY A 277 -0.62 18.61 12.40
CA GLY A 277 -1.10 18.40 11.03
C GLY A 277 -0.45 19.26 9.93
N LEU A 278 0.59 20.05 10.20
CA LEU A 278 1.38 20.68 9.13
C LEU A 278 2.32 19.66 8.48
N THR A 279 2.25 19.56 7.15
CA THR A 279 3.21 18.83 6.34
C THR A 279 4.19 19.80 5.69
N PHE A 280 5.44 19.40 5.55
CA PHE A 280 6.50 20.17 4.90
C PHE A 280 6.85 19.57 3.55
N ILE A 281 7.33 20.41 2.64
CA ILE A 281 7.72 20.04 1.28
C ILE A 281 9.15 20.45 0.93
N ASP A 282 9.74 21.39 1.67
CA ASP A 282 11.12 21.83 1.49
C ASP A 282 11.71 22.28 2.82
N ILE A 283 13.02 22.07 3.00
CA ILE A 283 13.77 22.48 4.19
C ILE A 283 15.18 22.87 3.77
N ALA A 284 15.65 23.99 4.32
CA ALA A 284 16.98 24.51 4.09
C ALA A 284 17.60 24.93 5.42
N THR A 285 18.89 24.66 5.55
CA THR A 285 19.67 25.11 6.70
C THR A 285 21.06 25.52 6.23
N MET A 286 21.66 26.41 7.00
CA MET A 286 23.11 26.56 7.05
C MET A 286 23.53 26.39 8.51
N ASP A 287 24.35 27.28 9.05
CA ASP A 287 24.91 27.16 10.41
C ASP A 287 23.96 27.67 11.49
N MET A 288 23.42 28.88 11.34
CA MET A 288 22.86 29.66 12.45
C MET A 288 21.34 29.81 12.42
N HIS A 289 20.70 29.44 11.32
CA HIS A 289 19.24 29.41 11.19
C HIS A 289 18.84 28.42 10.10
N SER A 290 17.56 28.07 10.11
CA SER A 290 16.96 27.15 9.17
C SER A 290 15.58 27.66 8.79
N CYS A 291 15.12 27.25 7.61
CA CYS A 291 13.78 27.56 7.14
C CYS A 291 13.17 26.35 6.45
N ALA A 292 11.85 26.25 6.47
CA ALA A 292 11.09 25.21 5.79
C ALA A 292 9.85 25.80 5.10
N LEU A 293 9.38 25.10 4.08
CA LEU A 293 8.10 25.36 3.41
C LEU A 293 7.08 24.30 3.78
N ASP A 294 5.89 24.73 4.18
CA ASP A 294 4.76 23.83 4.40
C ASP A 294 4.05 23.45 3.08
N GLY A 295 3.16 22.46 3.12
CA GLY A 295 2.36 22.02 1.99
C GLY A 295 1.40 23.09 1.43
N ASN A 296 1.14 24.16 2.19
CA ASN A 296 0.40 25.34 1.75
C ASN A 296 1.31 26.44 1.18
N ARG A 297 2.62 26.16 1.05
CA ARG A 297 3.65 27.05 0.52
C ARG A 297 3.94 28.28 1.39
N ASN A 298 3.62 28.22 2.68
CA ASN A 298 4.07 29.23 3.64
C ASN A 298 5.48 28.90 4.12
N ALA A 299 6.27 29.93 4.37
CA ALA A 299 7.62 29.79 4.90
C ALA A 299 7.64 29.95 6.42
N TRP A 300 8.46 29.12 7.04
CA TRP A 300 8.70 29.07 8.48
C TRP A 300 10.21 29.10 8.71
N CYS A 301 10.71 29.96 9.60
CA CYS A 301 12.14 30.03 9.90
C CYS A 301 12.38 30.00 11.41
N TRP A 302 13.53 29.47 11.83
CA TRP A 302 13.98 29.48 13.22
C TRP A 302 15.50 29.59 13.31
N GLY A 303 15.98 29.99 14.46
CA GLY A 303 17.36 30.20 14.84
C GLY A 303 17.69 31.64 15.13
N THR A 304 18.92 32.02 14.82
CA THR A 304 19.41 33.40 14.98
C THR A 304 18.63 34.37 14.09
N ASN A 305 18.46 35.61 14.56
CA ASN A 305 17.69 36.63 13.83
C ASN A 305 18.29 38.05 13.91
N ALA A 306 19.58 38.18 14.27
CA ALA A 306 20.19 39.49 14.49
C ALA A 306 20.13 40.42 13.26
N SER A 307 20.07 39.84 12.05
CA SER A 307 19.98 40.55 10.78
C SER A 307 18.56 40.57 10.19
N GLY A 308 17.58 39.97 10.88
CA GLY A 308 16.22 39.79 10.35
C GLY A 308 16.05 38.57 9.44
N GLN A 309 16.98 37.60 9.48
CA GLN A 309 16.99 36.42 8.60
C GLN A 309 15.81 35.45 8.79
N LEU A 310 15.04 35.59 9.87
CA LEU A 310 13.79 34.85 10.06
C LEU A 310 12.60 35.47 9.29
N GLY A 311 12.73 36.69 8.78
CA GLY A 311 11.73 37.27 7.87
C GLY A 311 10.38 37.62 8.49
N ASN A 312 10.27 37.58 9.82
CA ASN A 312 9.02 37.80 10.57
C ASN A 312 8.81 39.27 11.00
N GLY A 313 9.52 40.22 10.39
CA GLY A 313 9.48 41.63 10.75
C GLY A 313 10.25 42.00 12.02
N THR A 314 10.87 41.04 12.71
CA THR A 314 11.65 41.27 13.94
C THR A 314 13.14 40.98 13.73
N THR A 315 13.95 41.30 14.74
CA THR A 315 15.37 40.87 14.86
C THR A 315 15.60 39.98 16.08
N THR A 316 14.53 39.41 16.64
CA THR A 316 14.59 38.55 17.83
C THR A 316 14.75 37.10 17.37
N LEU A 317 15.73 36.39 17.93
CA LEU A 317 15.94 34.97 17.65
C LEU A 317 14.74 34.14 18.10
N SER A 318 14.52 32.99 17.49
CA SER A 318 13.48 32.04 17.89
C SER A 318 13.96 30.62 17.65
N TYR A 319 14.03 29.76 18.67
CA TYR A 319 14.42 28.36 18.48
C TYR A 319 13.29 27.50 17.90
N GLU A 320 12.05 27.99 17.99
CA GLU A 320 10.88 27.41 17.36
C GLU A 320 10.59 28.10 16.02
N PRO A 321 10.00 27.37 15.05
CA PRO A 321 9.63 27.95 13.77
C PRO A 321 8.62 29.09 13.90
N VAL A 322 8.98 30.26 13.38
CA VAL A 322 8.09 31.42 13.24
C VAL A 322 7.69 31.62 11.79
N ALA A 323 6.46 32.05 11.57
CA ALA A 323 5.98 32.35 10.23
C ALA A 323 6.75 33.53 9.63
N VAL A 324 7.23 33.36 8.40
CA VAL A 324 7.81 34.45 7.60
C VAL A 324 6.68 35.38 7.15
N TRP A 325 6.93 36.69 7.12
CA TRP A 325 5.99 37.64 6.57
C TRP A 325 5.94 37.50 5.04
N MET A 326 5.01 36.69 4.55
CA MET A 326 4.79 36.48 3.12
C MET A 326 4.17 37.72 2.46
N PRO A 327 4.73 38.21 1.33
CA PRO A 327 4.06 39.22 0.52
C PRO A 327 2.71 38.70 -0.01
N ASN A 328 1.73 39.59 -0.17
CA ASN A 328 0.40 39.20 -0.66
C ASN A 328 0.49 38.47 -2.01
N SER A 329 -0.22 37.34 -2.11
CA SER A 329 -0.30 36.51 -3.32
C SER A 329 1.04 35.92 -3.80
N VAL A 330 2.04 35.83 -2.92
CA VAL A 330 3.31 35.16 -3.19
C VAL A 330 3.33 33.80 -2.47
N TYR A 331 3.65 32.75 -3.22
CA TYR A 331 3.80 31.39 -2.70
C TYR A 331 5.14 30.84 -3.19
N PHE A 332 5.93 30.29 -2.27
CA PHE A 332 7.24 29.75 -2.63
C PHE A 332 7.15 28.31 -3.14
N THR A 333 8.03 27.96 -4.06
CA THR A 333 8.30 26.60 -4.55
C THR A 333 9.54 26.01 -3.92
N SER A 334 10.49 26.84 -3.52
CA SER A 334 11.65 26.44 -2.74
C SER A 334 12.14 27.54 -1.81
N ILE A 335 12.87 27.15 -0.77
CA ILE A 335 13.53 28.04 0.19
C ILE A 335 15.00 27.68 0.32
N THR A 336 15.83 28.68 0.58
CA THR A 336 17.27 28.49 0.76
C THR A 336 17.79 29.47 1.80
N VAL A 337 18.91 29.10 2.43
CA VAL A 337 19.43 29.75 3.62
C VAL A 337 20.93 29.99 3.43
N GLY A 338 21.36 31.23 3.68
CA GLY A 338 22.76 31.61 3.77
C GLY A 338 23.20 31.76 5.22
N TYR A 339 24.27 32.51 5.47
CA TYR A 339 24.79 32.69 6.83
C TYR A 339 23.90 33.57 7.70
N ASP A 340 23.47 34.70 7.13
CA ASP A 340 22.73 35.76 7.81
C ASP A 340 21.58 36.31 6.96
N HIS A 341 21.22 35.58 5.90
CA HIS A 341 20.11 35.89 5.01
C HIS A 341 19.41 34.61 4.55
N SER A 342 18.18 34.77 4.06
CA SER A 342 17.34 33.69 3.54
C SER A 342 16.72 34.15 2.24
N CYS A 343 16.42 33.22 1.35
CA CYS A 343 15.73 33.52 0.11
C CYS A 343 14.68 32.46 -0.23
N GLY A 344 13.63 32.87 -0.94
CA GLY A 344 12.58 32.00 -1.46
C GLY A 344 12.38 32.22 -2.95
N LEU A 345 12.15 31.14 -3.69
CA LEU A 345 11.75 31.19 -5.10
C LEU A 345 10.23 31.06 -5.18
N ALA A 346 9.56 32.02 -5.82
CA ALA A 346 8.11 32.01 -5.99
C ALA A 346 7.65 31.19 -7.20
N MET A 347 6.38 30.78 -7.21
CA MET A 347 5.77 30.02 -8.34
C MET A 347 5.81 30.75 -9.69
N ASP A 348 5.87 32.09 -9.68
CA ASP A 348 5.99 32.91 -10.89
C ASP A 348 7.46 33.09 -11.35
N GLY A 349 8.39 32.41 -10.68
CA GLY A 349 9.83 32.46 -10.89
C GLY A 349 10.50 33.75 -10.41
N SER A 350 9.80 34.60 -9.64
CA SER A 350 10.41 35.73 -8.94
C SER A 350 11.14 35.25 -7.68
N ALA A 351 12.32 35.78 -7.39
CA ALA A 351 13.04 35.49 -6.15
C ALA A 351 12.82 36.58 -5.11
N PHE A 352 12.79 36.18 -3.84
CA PHE A 352 12.71 37.08 -2.70
C PHE A 352 13.83 36.75 -1.72
N CYS A 353 14.50 37.76 -1.16
CA CYS A 353 15.54 37.58 -0.16
C CYS A 353 15.32 38.53 1.03
N TRP A 354 15.72 38.10 2.22
CA TRP A 354 15.66 38.88 3.46
C TRP A 354 16.79 38.51 4.42
N GLY A 355 16.99 39.30 5.47
CA GLY A 355 18.13 39.24 6.39
C GLY A 355 19.19 40.28 6.05
N ALA A 356 20.46 39.92 6.18
CA ALA A 356 21.58 40.80 5.93
C ALA A 356 21.68 41.22 4.46
N GLY A 357 21.99 42.49 4.22
CA GLY A 357 22.17 43.03 2.86
C GLY A 357 23.52 43.68 2.57
N SER A 358 24.45 43.72 3.52
CA SER A 358 25.68 44.52 3.44
C SER A 358 26.59 44.19 2.24
N SER A 359 26.52 42.96 1.71
CA SER A 359 27.27 42.53 0.53
C SER A 359 26.46 42.62 -0.77
N GLY A 360 25.21 43.10 -0.70
CA GLY A 360 24.27 43.10 -1.81
C GLY A 360 23.52 41.79 -1.99
N GLN A 361 23.60 40.87 -1.02
CA GLN A 361 23.02 39.51 -1.14
C GLN A 361 21.49 39.48 -1.20
N LEU A 362 20.79 40.58 -0.85
CA LEU A 362 19.35 40.67 -1.08
C LEU A 362 18.99 40.91 -2.55
N GLY A 363 19.93 41.32 -3.40
CA GLY A 363 19.69 41.45 -4.84
C GLY A 363 18.76 42.61 -5.25
N THR A 364 18.50 43.56 -4.36
CA THR A 364 17.54 44.67 -4.55
C THR A 364 18.13 45.91 -5.22
N GLY A 365 19.43 45.88 -5.58
CA GLY A 365 20.18 47.04 -6.05
C GLY A 365 20.84 47.86 -4.94
N GLY A 366 20.48 47.63 -3.67
CA GLY A 366 21.09 48.26 -2.50
C GLY A 366 21.88 47.30 -1.61
N THR A 367 22.35 47.82 -0.47
CA THR A 367 23.09 47.06 0.56
C THR A 367 22.42 47.09 1.94
N GLY A 368 21.15 47.51 2.01
CA GLY A 368 20.38 47.53 3.25
C GLY A 368 19.90 46.13 3.63
N SER A 369 19.94 45.81 4.92
CA SER A 369 19.31 44.60 5.48
C SER A 369 17.79 44.77 5.58
N SER A 370 17.05 43.67 5.61
CA SER A 370 15.59 43.67 5.73
C SER A 370 15.11 42.52 6.60
N SER A 371 14.22 42.78 7.57
CA SER A 371 13.57 41.72 8.35
C SER A 371 12.32 41.13 7.68
N GLN A 372 12.10 41.43 6.39
CA GLN A 372 10.98 40.95 5.57
C GLN A 372 11.44 40.57 4.16
N PRO A 373 10.81 39.58 3.51
CA PRO A 373 11.08 39.21 2.11
C PRO A 373 11.03 40.42 1.17
N ASN A 374 12.14 40.69 0.49
CA ASN A 374 12.25 41.74 -0.53
C ASN A 374 12.40 41.10 -1.90
N ILE A 375 11.70 41.63 -2.89
CA ILE A 375 11.81 41.14 -4.27
C ILE A 375 13.22 41.41 -4.82
N VAL A 376 13.85 40.38 -5.38
CA VAL A 376 15.12 40.49 -6.08
C VAL A 376 14.91 41.25 -7.40
N SER A 377 15.86 42.09 -7.79
CA SER A 377 15.85 42.77 -9.09
C SER A 377 16.03 41.74 -10.20
N MET A 378 14.92 41.29 -10.78
CA MET A 378 14.91 40.25 -11.80
C MET A 378 15.75 40.65 -13.02
N PRO A 379 16.43 39.70 -13.70
CA PRO A 379 17.21 40.02 -14.88
C PRO A 379 16.34 40.62 -16.00
N SER A 380 16.95 41.46 -16.82
CA SER A 380 16.29 42.05 -17.99
C SER A 380 15.87 40.99 -19.02
N GLY A 381 14.95 41.33 -19.93
CA GLY A 381 14.53 40.41 -21.00
C GLY A 381 13.48 39.39 -20.58
N GLY A 382 12.89 39.53 -19.39
CA GLY A 382 11.79 38.68 -18.93
C GLY A 382 12.23 37.34 -18.35
N VAL A 383 13.53 37.16 -18.09
CA VAL A 383 14.07 35.94 -17.47
C VAL A 383 13.47 35.76 -16.08
N LYS A 384 12.95 34.56 -15.83
CA LYS A 384 12.47 34.11 -14.52
C LYS A 384 13.43 33.06 -13.97
N PHE A 385 13.48 32.90 -12.66
CA PHE A 385 14.29 31.86 -12.05
C PHE A 385 13.48 30.57 -11.89
N ASN A 386 14.13 29.42 -12.10
CA ASN A 386 13.55 28.10 -11.87
C ASN A 386 14.31 27.31 -10.78
N LYS A 387 15.50 27.78 -10.39
CA LYS A 387 16.29 27.23 -9.30
C LYS A 387 17.05 28.35 -8.59
N LEU A 388 17.20 28.22 -7.28
CA LEU A 388 17.91 29.16 -6.42
C LEU A 388 18.85 28.39 -5.51
N ALA A 389 20.07 28.90 -5.35
CA ALA A 389 21.08 28.38 -4.45
C ALA A 389 21.72 29.55 -3.69
N THR A 390 21.89 29.37 -2.38
CA THR A 390 22.48 30.38 -1.52
C THR A 390 23.78 29.86 -0.92
N GLY A 391 24.82 30.69 -1.00
CA GLY A 391 26.07 30.48 -0.27
C GLY A 391 26.13 31.35 0.98
N PHE A 392 27.32 31.53 1.55
CA PHE A 392 27.47 32.23 2.84
C PHE A 392 26.85 33.65 2.84
N GLN A 393 27.22 34.49 1.86
CA GLN A 393 26.74 35.88 1.73
C GLN A 393 26.50 36.26 0.27
N TYR A 394 26.12 35.29 -0.55
CA TYR A 394 25.87 35.46 -1.98
C TYR A 394 24.87 34.40 -2.44
N ASN A 395 24.35 34.56 -3.64
CA ASN A 395 23.39 33.64 -4.22
C ASN A 395 23.70 33.43 -5.69
N CYS A 396 23.25 32.30 -6.20
CA CYS A 396 23.13 32.04 -7.63
C CYS A 396 21.75 31.46 -7.94
N ALA A 397 21.28 31.66 -9.16
CA ALA A 397 20.01 31.13 -9.65
C ALA A 397 20.17 30.66 -11.09
N ILE A 398 19.33 29.71 -11.51
CA ILE A 398 19.20 29.34 -12.93
C ILE A 398 17.97 30.03 -13.49
N GLY A 399 18.15 30.72 -14.61
CA GLY A 399 17.09 31.37 -15.35
C GLY A 399 16.33 30.41 -16.27
N THR A 400 15.17 30.84 -16.75
CA THR A 400 14.41 30.16 -17.82
C THR A 400 15.14 30.14 -19.16
N ASP A 401 16.21 30.92 -19.29
CA ASP A 401 17.17 30.90 -20.38
C ASP A 401 18.32 29.89 -20.16
N GLU A 402 18.22 29.06 -19.12
CA GLU A 402 19.20 28.04 -18.72
C GLU A 402 20.59 28.60 -18.34
N GLN A 403 20.69 29.92 -18.10
CA GLN A 403 21.92 30.56 -17.64
C GLN A 403 21.95 30.70 -16.12
N VAL A 404 23.16 30.71 -15.56
CA VAL A 404 23.38 31.01 -14.14
C VAL A 404 23.48 32.52 -13.94
N TYR A 405 22.79 33.04 -12.91
CA TYR A 405 22.86 34.42 -12.46
C TYR A 405 23.33 34.46 -11.02
N CYS A 406 24.39 35.22 -10.69
CA CYS A 406 24.91 35.32 -9.33
C CYS A 406 24.98 36.76 -8.82
N TRP A 407 24.77 36.96 -7.51
CA TRP A 407 24.86 38.25 -6.83
C TRP A 407 25.25 38.11 -5.36
N GLY A 408 25.61 39.23 -4.73
CA GLY A 408 26.10 39.32 -3.35
C GLY A 408 27.61 39.47 -3.27
N ARG A 409 28.20 38.85 -2.24
CA ARG A 409 29.65 38.88 -1.97
C ARG A 409 30.44 38.20 -3.09
N ASN A 410 31.58 38.78 -3.49
CA ASN A 410 32.42 38.27 -4.59
C ASN A 410 33.95 38.36 -4.32
N ASP A 411 34.37 38.55 -3.08
CA ASP A 411 35.78 38.73 -2.73
C ASP A 411 36.71 37.56 -3.13
N SER A 412 36.16 36.37 -3.33
CA SER A 412 36.87 35.17 -3.80
C SER A 412 36.54 34.80 -5.26
N GLY A 413 35.82 35.65 -6.00
CA GLY A 413 35.35 35.34 -7.35
C GLY A 413 34.18 34.36 -7.41
N GLN A 414 33.48 34.13 -6.30
CA GLN A 414 32.36 33.17 -6.18
C GLN A 414 31.16 33.48 -7.07
N LEU A 415 31.07 34.68 -7.63
CA LEU A 415 30.06 35.04 -8.63
C LEU A 415 30.44 34.64 -10.06
N GLY A 416 31.70 34.26 -10.33
CA GLY A 416 32.11 33.77 -11.66
C GLY A 416 32.16 34.85 -12.75
N LEU A 417 32.33 36.11 -12.37
CA LEU A 417 32.25 37.28 -13.27
C LEU A 417 33.60 37.79 -13.78
N GLY A 418 34.70 37.05 -13.55
CA GLY A 418 36.06 37.43 -13.95
C GLY A 418 36.67 38.56 -13.11
N ASN A 419 36.08 38.88 -11.97
CA ASN A 419 36.52 39.92 -11.04
C ASN A 419 36.11 39.56 -9.60
N THR A 420 36.49 40.39 -8.63
CA THR A 420 36.19 40.20 -7.19
C THR A 420 35.22 41.24 -6.62
N THR A 421 34.45 41.92 -7.48
CA THR A 421 33.54 42.99 -7.06
C THR A 421 32.16 42.42 -6.72
N ASN A 422 31.64 42.79 -5.54
CA ASN A 422 30.28 42.44 -5.11
C ASN A 422 29.22 42.95 -6.10
N ARG A 423 28.07 42.28 -6.15
CA ARG A 423 26.95 42.68 -7.01
C ARG A 423 25.67 42.80 -6.18
N THR A 424 25.00 43.93 -6.28
CA THR A 424 23.73 44.17 -5.58
C THR A 424 22.51 43.73 -6.40
N THR A 425 22.70 43.22 -7.61
CA THR A 425 21.67 42.65 -8.49
C THR A 425 22.20 41.38 -9.17
N PRO A 426 21.34 40.42 -9.54
CA PRO A 426 21.71 39.23 -10.30
C PRO A 426 22.44 39.56 -11.60
N MET A 427 23.66 39.05 -11.76
CA MET A 427 24.46 39.20 -12.98
C MET A 427 24.63 37.85 -13.67
N PRO A 428 24.46 37.79 -15.01
CA PRO A 428 24.64 36.55 -15.75
C PRO A 428 26.11 36.10 -15.74
N VAL A 429 26.33 34.82 -15.45
CA VAL A 429 27.60 34.13 -15.61
C VAL A 429 27.69 33.64 -17.05
N VAL A 430 28.39 34.39 -17.89
CA VAL A 430 28.42 34.14 -19.34
C VAL A 430 29.45 33.05 -19.67
N LEU A 431 28.94 31.89 -20.08
CA LEU A 431 29.72 30.79 -20.64
C LEU A 431 29.13 30.38 -22.00
N PRO A 432 29.68 30.86 -23.13
CA PRO A 432 29.07 30.64 -24.44
C PRO A 432 28.90 29.15 -24.77
N GLY A 433 27.68 28.77 -25.18
CA GLY A 433 27.36 27.40 -25.60
C GLY A 433 27.13 26.41 -24.45
N VAL A 434 26.98 26.88 -23.21
CA VAL A 434 26.73 26.03 -22.04
C VAL A 434 25.46 26.49 -21.33
N SER A 435 24.47 25.59 -21.30
CA SER A 435 23.25 25.68 -20.51
C SER A 435 23.38 24.85 -19.23
N PHE A 436 22.70 25.26 -18.15
CA PHE A 436 22.78 24.63 -16.84
C PHE A 436 21.44 24.08 -16.35
N THR A 437 21.50 22.97 -15.61
CA THR A 437 20.35 22.29 -14.97
C THR A 437 20.44 22.30 -13.45
N ASP A 438 21.65 22.41 -12.90
CA ASP A 438 21.88 22.49 -11.46
C ASP A 438 22.96 23.51 -11.10
N VAL A 439 22.81 24.13 -9.93
CA VAL A 439 23.78 25.05 -9.33
C VAL A 439 23.73 24.89 -7.81
N ALA A 440 24.90 24.85 -7.19
CA ALA A 440 25.06 24.85 -5.74
C ALA A 440 26.14 25.84 -5.31
N CYS A 441 25.90 26.47 -4.17
CA CYS A 441 26.76 27.47 -3.57
C CYS A 441 27.26 26.96 -2.23
N GLY A 442 28.58 26.99 -2.04
CA GLY A 442 29.22 26.74 -0.75
C GLY A 442 29.50 28.05 0.00
N SER A 443 30.50 28.04 0.89
CA SER A 443 30.83 29.26 1.63
C SER A 443 31.37 30.38 0.73
N ALA A 444 32.21 30.06 -0.24
CA ALA A 444 32.82 31.01 -1.18
C ALA A 444 33.17 30.36 -2.53
N SER A 445 32.50 29.28 -2.89
CA SER A 445 32.74 28.50 -4.11
C SER A 445 31.41 28.04 -4.69
N THR A 446 31.30 28.06 -6.00
CA THR A 446 30.07 27.70 -6.71
C THR A 446 30.40 26.61 -7.71
N CYS A 447 29.52 25.62 -7.82
CA CYS A 447 29.57 24.63 -8.89
C CYS A 447 28.21 24.53 -9.57
N ALA A 448 28.22 24.22 -10.86
CA ALA A 448 27.02 24.06 -11.67
C ALA A 448 27.16 22.88 -12.63
N VAL A 449 26.05 22.19 -12.88
CA VAL A 449 25.94 21.07 -13.82
C VAL A 449 25.29 21.56 -15.09
N SER A 450 25.92 21.29 -16.24
CA SER A 450 25.37 21.62 -17.55
C SER A 450 24.27 20.64 -17.97
N THR A 451 23.48 21.01 -18.98
CA THR A 451 22.51 20.10 -19.64
C THR A 451 23.16 18.85 -20.25
N THR A 452 24.46 18.89 -20.52
CA THR A 452 25.26 17.76 -20.99
C THR A 452 25.85 16.91 -19.85
N GLY A 453 25.61 17.28 -18.60
CA GLY A 453 26.13 16.60 -17.41
C GLY A 453 27.58 16.93 -17.05
N ALA A 454 28.18 17.96 -17.64
CA ALA A 454 29.50 18.45 -17.28
C ALA A 454 29.44 19.37 -16.07
N VAL A 455 30.45 19.32 -15.20
CA VAL A 455 30.49 20.16 -13.99
C VAL A 455 31.49 21.31 -14.17
N TYR A 456 31.03 22.51 -13.85
CA TYR A 456 31.85 23.72 -13.83
C TYR A 456 31.90 24.27 -12.42
N CYS A 457 33.10 24.62 -11.94
CA CYS A 457 33.30 25.17 -10.60
C CYS A 457 34.12 26.47 -10.63
N TRP A 458 33.80 27.41 -9.74
CA TRP A 458 34.51 28.69 -9.60
C TRP A 458 34.46 29.22 -8.16
N GLY A 459 35.23 30.28 -7.91
CA GLY A 459 35.39 30.90 -6.59
C GLY A 459 36.66 30.45 -5.87
N ARG A 460 36.57 30.43 -4.54
CA ARG A 460 37.65 30.04 -3.63
C ARG A 460 38.12 28.61 -3.90
N ASN A 461 39.43 28.38 -3.91
CA ASN A 461 40.01 27.06 -4.14
C ASN A 461 41.26 26.75 -3.28
N ASP A 462 41.57 27.58 -2.29
CA ASP A 462 42.73 27.39 -1.39
C ASP A 462 42.77 26.01 -0.69
N ALA A 463 41.60 25.41 -0.45
CA ALA A 463 41.43 24.07 0.11
C ALA A 463 41.00 23.00 -0.91
N TYR A 464 41.27 23.20 -2.21
CA TYR A 464 40.91 22.28 -3.31
C TYR A 464 39.41 22.05 -3.49
N GLN A 465 38.57 22.92 -2.93
CA GLN A 465 37.10 22.80 -2.95
C GLN A 465 36.47 22.85 -4.36
N LEU A 466 37.23 23.20 -5.41
CA LEU A 466 36.77 23.13 -6.80
C LEU A 466 37.07 21.78 -7.49
N GLY A 467 37.92 20.93 -6.91
CA GLY A 467 38.20 19.60 -7.46
C GLY A 467 38.97 19.60 -8.78
N LEU A 468 39.77 20.63 -9.04
CA LEU A 468 40.47 20.84 -10.33
C LEU A 468 41.89 20.24 -10.36
N GLY A 469 42.33 19.54 -9.31
CA GLY A 469 43.70 19.04 -9.17
C GLY A 469 44.71 20.11 -8.71
N ASP A 470 44.27 21.34 -8.49
CA ASP A 470 45.07 22.44 -7.94
C ASP A 470 44.28 23.24 -6.89
N ASN A 471 44.94 24.20 -6.24
CA ASN A 471 44.36 25.08 -5.22
C ASN A 471 44.24 26.55 -5.65
N THR A 472 44.20 26.82 -6.96
CA THR A 472 44.16 28.18 -7.50
C THR A 472 42.71 28.69 -7.57
N VAL A 473 42.45 29.90 -7.08
CA VAL A 473 41.13 30.55 -7.18
C VAL A 473 40.71 30.70 -8.64
N ARG A 474 39.43 30.49 -8.95
CA ARG A 474 38.88 30.66 -10.30
C ARG A 474 37.86 31.79 -10.31
N LEU A 475 38.15 32.87 -11.04
CA LEU A 475 37.23 34.01 -11.15
C LEU A 475 36.14 33.80 -12.22
N LEU A 476 36.29 32.77 -13.05
CA LEU A 476 35.35 32.35 -14.09
C LEU A 476 35.07 30.85 -13.92
N PRO A 477 33.92 30.34 -14.39
CA PRO A 477 33.63 28.91 -14.42
C PRO A 477 34.76 28.11 -15.09
N ALA A 478 35.32 27.15 -14.35
CA ALA A 478 36.31 26.22 -14.87
C ALA A 478 35.69 24.83 -15.02
N LEU A 479 35.87 24.22 -16.19
CA LEU A 479 35.42 22.86 -16.45
C LEU A 479 36.23 21.89 -15.59
N ARG A 480 35.52 21.01 -14.88
CA ARG A 480 36.09 19.91 -14.13
C ARG A 480 36.21 18.67 -15.03
N THR A 481 37.23 17.86 -14.80
CA THR A 481 37.41 16.59 -15.52
C THR A 481 36.67 15.49 -14.78
N GLU A 482 35.56 15.02 -15.37
CA GLU A 482 34.84 13.83 -14.91
C GLU A 482 35.44 12.53 -15.49
N PRO A 483 35.16 11.37 -14.86
CA PRO A 483 35.38 10.09 -15.51
C PRO A 483 34.65 10.01 -16.85
N ALA A 484 35.31 9.43 -17.86
CA ALA A 484 34.76 9.34 -19.21
C ALA A 484 33.43 8.56 -19.24
N GLY A 485 32.42 9.12 -19.92
CA GLY A 485 31.12 8.48 -20.09
C GLY A 485 30.15 8.64 -18.92
N ILE A 486 30.48 9.45 -17.91
CA ILE A 486 29.60 9.73 -16.78
C ILE A 486 29.03 11.14 -16.89
N ALA A 487 27.70 11.25 -16.95
CA ALA A 487 26.99 12.52 -16.92
C ALA A 487 26.48 12.79 -15.49
N MET A 488 26.73 14.00 -14.98
CA MET A 488 26.25 14.44 -13.68
C MET A 488 24.82 14.99 -13.77
N SER A 489 24.06 14.85 -12.68
CA SER A 489 22.68 15.31 -12.54
C SER A 489 22.50 16.24 -11.34
N MET A 490 23.33 16.11 -10.30
CA MET A 490 23.25 16.91 -9.07
C MET A 490 24.63 17.35 -8.60
N VAL A 491 24.71 18.51 -7.96
CA VAL A 491 25.91 19.01 -7.27
C VAL A 491 25.54 19.63 -5.93
N ALA A 492 26.38 19.43 -4.92
CA ALA A 492 26.32 20.14 -3.65
C ALA A 492 27.72 20.60 -3.25
N VAL A 493 27.82 21.78 -2.63
CA VAL A 493 29.09 22.39 -2.26
C VAL A 493 29.01 22.84 -0.80
N GLY A 494 29.89 22.32 0.03
CA GLY A 494 30.01 22.70 1.44
C GLY A 494 30.96 23.87 1.65
N ALA A 495 31.56 23.97 2.84
CA ALA A 495 32.52 25.05 3.11
C ALA A 495 33.87 24.83 2.43
N GLY A 496 34.34 23.58 2.34
CA GLY A 496 35.66 23.25 1.77
C GLY A 496 35.67 22.03 0.85
N HIS A 497 34.51 21.45 0.57
CA HIS A 497 34.37 20.25 -0.25
C HIS A 497 33.16 20.37 -1.16
N GLY A 498 33.09 19.49 -2.15
CA GLY A 498 31.91 19.35 -2.98
C GLY A 498 31.68 17.89 -3.34
N CYS A 499 30.43 17.59 -3.70
CA CYS A 499 30.03 16.29 -4.20
C CYS A 499 29.11 16.46 -5.40
N SER A 500 29.12 15.50 -6.31
CA SER A 500 28.22 15.44 -7.47
C SER A 500 27.73 14.02 -7.68
N VAL A 501 26.48 13.89 -8.13
CA VAL A 501 25.83 12.61 -8.37
C VAL A 501 25.60 12.46 -9.87
N SER A 502 25.87 11.27 -10.42
CA SER A 502 25.60 10.94 -11.80
C SER A 502 24.11 10.72 -12.07
N THR A 503 23.73 10.71 -13.35
CA THR A 503 22.40 10.26 -13.79
C THR A 503 22.11 8.80 -13.42
N THR A 504 23.14 8.02 -13.08
CA THR A 504 23.03 6.63 -12.60
C THR A 504 23.03 6.50 -11.07
N GLY A 505 23.02 7.61 -10.33
CA GLY A 505 22.94 7.62 -8.86
C GLY A 505 24.25 7.30 -8.13
N ARG A 506 25.39 7.28 -8.84
CA ARG A 506 26.73 7.17 -8.22
C ARG A 506 27.21 8.55 -7.79
N ILE A 507 28.08 8.62 -6.78
CA ILE A 507 28.53 9.89 -6.21
C ILE A 507 30.05 10.03 -6.25
N TRP A 508 30.50 11.25 -6.58
CA TRP A 508 31.90 11.66 -6.49
C TRP A 508 32.03 12.83 -5.55
N CYS A 509 33.03 12.80 -4.69
CA CYS A 509 33.32 13.88 -3.75
C CYS A 509 34.79 14.32 -3.85
N TRP A 510 35.07 15.58 -3.49
CA TRP A 510 36.40 16.19 -3.56
C TRP A 510 36.53 17.33 -2.54
N GLY A 511 37.76 17.82 -2.38
CA GLY A 511 38.13 18.98 -1.59
C GLY A 511 38.72 18.61 -0.23
N PHE A 512 38.63 19.56 0.69
CA PHE A 512 39.10 19.46 2.06
C PHE A 512 38.43 18.30 2.80
N ASN A 513 39.22 17.48 3.50
CA ASN A 513 38.74 16.24 4.09
C ASN A 513 39.15 16.03 5.56
N ASN A 514 39.57 17.08 6.28
CA ASN A 514 40.08 16.90 7.64
C ASN A 514 39.04 16.34 8.63
N SER A 515 37.75 16.46 8.33
CA SER A 515 36.64 15.91 9.11
C SER A 515 36.10 14.61 8.52
N GLY A 516 36.66 14.11 7.41
CA GLY A 516 36.14 12.96 6.67
C GLY A 516 35.01 13.30 5.72
N GLN A 517 34.72 14.59 5.44
CA GLN A 517 33.55 15.05 4.67
C GLN A 517 33.52 14.59 3.20
N VAL A 518 34.62 14.05 2.67
CA VAL A 518 34.66 13.42 1.35
C VAL A 518 34.13 11.98 1.41
N GLY A 519 34.33 11.26 2.52
CA GLY A 519 33.74 9.93 2.72
C GLY A 519 34.59 8.76 2.21
N ASP A 520 35.87 8.98 1.91
CA ASP A 520 36.79 8.00 1.34
C ASP A 520 37.45 7.06 2.37
N GLY A 521 37.04 7.14 3.63
CA GLY A 521 37.66 6.41 4.74
C GLY A 521 38.95 7.05 5.25
N THR A 522 39.33 8.23 4.76
CA THR A 522 40.54 8.95 5.17
C THR A 522 40.22 10.35 5.68
N THR A 523 41.27 11.09 6.08
CA THR A 523 41.19 12.53 6.37
C THR A 523 42.04 13.36 5.42
N SER A 524 42.51 12.76 4.32
CA SER A 524 43.39 13.42 3.36
C SER A 524 42.56 14.20 2.35
N THR A 525 42.97 15.44 2.07
CA THR A 525 42.35 16.25 1.02
C THR A 525 42.34 15.51 -0.32
N VAL A 526 41.20 15.53 -0.99
CA VAL A 526 40.98 14.85 -2.27
C VAL A 526 40.93 15.91 -3.37
N THR A 527 41.96 16.02 -4.19
CA THR A 527 42.14 17.19 -5.07
C THR A 527 41.36 17.11 -6.39
N THR A 528 40.87 15.93 -6.75
CA THR A 528 40.03 15.64 -7.93
C THR A 528 38.89 14.70 -7.51
N PRO A 529 37.71 14.74 -8.18
CA PRO A 529 36.57 13.90 -7.82
C PRO A 529 36.92 12.41 -7.66
N LEU A 530 36.57 11.85 -6.50
CA LEU A 530 36.75 10.44 -6.16
C LEU A 530 35.38 9.77 -5.98
N GLU A 531 35.16 8.61 -6.59
CA GLU A 531 33.93 7.84 -6.41
C GLU A 531 33.83 7.30 -4.98
N ILE A 532 32.69 7.53 -4.33
CA ILE A 532 32.44 7.09 -2.95
C ILE A 532 31.43 5.96 -2.96
N SER A 533 31.78 4.84 -2.32
CA SER A 533 30.87 3.69 -2.21
C SER A 533 29.82 3.93 -1.13
N MET A 534 28.55 3.74 -1.49
CA MET A 534 27.43 3.83 -0.55
C MET A 534 27.17 2.49 0.15
N PRO A 535 26.63 2.49 1.38
CA PRO A 535 26.28 1.26 2.09
C PRO A 535 25.33 0.39 1.25
N GLY A 536 25.67 -0.89 1.12
CA GLY A 536 24.90 -1.82 0.27
C GLY A 536 24.95 -1.51 -1.23
N ASN A 537 25.90 -0.69 -1.69
CA ASN A 537 26.03 -0.25 -3.08
C ASN A 537 24.75 0.43 -3.62
N ARG A 538 24.01 1.10 -2.74
CA ARG A 538 22.76 1.80 -3.06
C ARG A 538 23.00 3.07 -3.85
N LEU A 539 21.99 3.46 -4.63
CA LEU A 539 22.02 4.66 -5.46
C LEU A 539 21.56 5.89 -4.69
N VAL A 540 22.18 7.03 -4.98
CA VAL A 540 21.86 8.33 -4.41
C VAL A 540 20.76 9.02 -5.22
N GLN A 541 19.72 9.49 -4.51
CA GLN A 541 18.57 10.22 -5.05
C GLN A 541 18.44 11.65 -4.51
N GLY A 542 19.31 12.05 -3.58
CA GLY A 542 19.35 13.40 -3.01
C GLY A 542 20.67 13.64 -2.30
N LEU A 543 21.15 14.88 -2.31
CA LEU A 543 22.48 15.25 -1.85
C LEU A 543 22.42 16.57 -1.08
N ALA A 544 23.04 16.60 0.10
CA ALA A 544 23.27 17.81 0.88
C ALA A 544 24.72 17.84 1.38
N ALA A 545 25.39 18.98 1.20
CA ALA A 545 26.72 19.24 1.74
C ALA A 545 26.63 20.40 2.73
N GLY A 546 26.97 20.13 4.00
CA GLY A 546 27.07 21.14 5.05
C GLY A 546 28.49 21.71 5.14
N THR A 547 28.79 22.37 6.25
CA THR A 547 30.10 23.02 6.44
C THR A 547 31.25 22.01 6.47
N TYR A 548 31.07 20.88 7.16
CA TYR A 548 32.10 19.85 7.33
C TYR A 548 31.56 18.42 7.22
N ALA A 549 30.43 18.24 6.55
CA ALA A 549 29.77 16.95 6.42
C ALA A 549 28.99 16.85 5.11
N THR A 550 28.63 15.62 4.75
CA THR A 550 27.78 15.30 3.60
C THR A 550 26.75 14.28 4.02
N CYS A 551 25.51 14.46 3.55
CA CYS A 551 24.44 13.50 3.70
C CYS A 551 23.80 13.24 2.34
N VAL A 552 23.33 12.02 2.14
CA VAL A 552 22.63 11.59 0.93
C VAL A 552 21.36 10.85 1.29
N ARG A 553 20.34 11.07 0.46
CA ARG A 553 19.19 10.20 0.40
C ARG A 553 19.50 9.05 -0.55
N LEU A 554 19.41 7.83 -0.07
CA LEU A 554 19.58 6.59 -0.83
C LEU A 554 18.23 6.03 -1.25
N GLU A 555 18.20 5.25 -2.32
CA GLU A 555 17.07 4.37 -2.65
C GLU A 555 17.02 3.15 -1.72
N PRO A 556 15.85 2.74 -1.18
CA PRO A 556 14.50 3.26 -1.42
C PRO A 556 14.00 4.35 -0.46
N GLY A 557 14.89 5.03 0.27
CA GLY A 557 14.54 6.21 1.07
C GLY A 557 15.35 6.39 2.36
N GLN A 558 16.53 5.78 2.49
CA GLN A 558 17.37 5.86 3.69
C GLN A 558 18.31 7.05 3.68
N LEU A 559 18.79 7.45 4.87
CA LEU A 559 19.81 8.47 5.04
C LEU A 559 21.17 7.82 5.22
N ALA A 560 22.17 8.28 4.47
CA ALA A 560 23.57 8.05 4.80
C ALA A 560 24.29 9.37 4.99
N CYS A 561 25.11 9.48 6.04
CA CYS A 561 25.86 10.70 6.37
C CYS A 561 27.31 10.38 6.74
N TRP A 562 28.20 11.35 6.54
CA TRP A 562 29.60 11.28 6.92
C TRP A 562 30.22 12.68 7.08
N GLY A 563 31.41 12.75 7.66
CA GLY A 563 32.12 13.97 8.01
C GLY A 563 32.11 14.26 9.51
N ALA A 564 32.07 15.55 9.87
CA ALA A 564 32.06 15.99 11.25
C ALA A 564 30.80 15.46 11.99
N ASN A 565 31.03 14.76 13.11
CA ASN A 565 30.01 14.14 13.94
C ASN A 565 30.17 14.53 15.42
N GLY A 566 30.56 15.79 15.66
CA GLY A 566 30.87 16.27 17.02
C GLY A 566 29.70 16.22 18.01
N GLN A 567 28.47 16.06 17.52
CA GLN A 567 27.25 15.98 18.34
C GLN A 567 26.62 14.58 18.31
N GLY A 568 27.29 13.58 17.73
CA GLY A 568 26.73 12.24 17.54
C GLY A 568 25.55 12.19 16.57
N GLN A 569 25.37 13.23 15.74
CA GLN A 569 24.24 13.38 14.83
C GLN A 569 24.17 12.33 13.72
N PHE A 570 25.21 11.52 13.51
CA PHE A 570 25.19 10.38 12.58
C PHE A 570 24.96 9.03 13.27
N GLY A 571 24.60 9.04 14.56
CA GLY A 571 24.30 7.83 15.32
C GLY A 571 25.52 7.01 15.73
N THR A 572 26.73 7.57 15.58
CA THR A 572 27.99 6.95 16.02
C THR A 572 28.65 7.75 17.13
N THR A 573 29.53 7.10 17.89
CA THR A 573 30.31 7.75 18.97
C THR A 573 31.56 8.48 18.46
N ASP A 574 31.95 8.26 17.21
CA ASP A 574 33.14 8.89 16.63
C ASP A 574 32.89 10.36 16.33
N LEU A 575 33.83 11.25 16.70
CA LEU A 575 33.71 12.69 16.39
C LEU A 575 33.78 12.99 14.89
N LYS A 576 34.27 12.05 14.09
CA LYS A 576 34.39 12.11 12.63
C LYS A 576 34.02 10.77 12.05
N VAL A 577 33.07 10.77 11.11
CA VAL A 577 32.67 9.60 10.36
C VAL A 577 33.35 9.68 9.00
N LEU A 578 34.33 8.81 8.75
CA LEU A 578 35.20 8.94 7.57
C LEU A 578 34.64 8.27 6.30
N SER A 579 33.60 7.46 6.44
CA SER A 579 32.90 6.78 5.33
C SER A 579 31.40 6.86 5.54
N PRO A 580 30.57 6.83 4.48
CA PRO A 580 29.12 6.88 4.61
C PRO A 580 28.58 5.83 5.59
N VAL A 581 27.80 6.26 6.59
CA VAL A 581 27.07 5.38 7.51
C VAL A 581 25.59 5.65 7.42
N LEU A 582 24.76 4.61 7.58
CA LEU A 582 23.32 4.77 7.65
C LEU A 582 22.92 5.42 8.98
N VAL A 583 22.03 6.40 8.89
CA VAL A 583 21.45 7.06 10.07
C VAL A 583 20.05 6.51 10.30
N ALA A 584 19.85 5.92 11.48
CA ALA A 584 18.57 5.32 11.87
C ALA A 584 17.47 6.39 12.01
N GLY A 585 16.25 6.01 11.63
CA GLY A 585 15.04 6.77 11.93
C GLY A 585 14.56 6.60 13.37
N PRO A 586 13.58 7.41 13.80
CA PRO A 586 12.95 7.33 15.13
C PRO A 586 12.12 6.06 15.34
#